data_AF-A0A839H247-F1
#
_entry.id   AF-A0A839H247-F1
#
_cell.length_a   1.000
_cell.length_b   1.000
_cell.length_c   1.000
_cell.angle_alpha   90.00
_cell.angle_beta   90.00
_cell.angle_gamma   90.00
#
_symmetry.space_group_name_H-M   'P 1'
#
loop_
_entity.id
_entity.type
_entity.pdbx_description
1 polymer ?
#
loop_
_entity_poly.entity_id
_entity_poly.type
_entity_poly.pdbx_seq_one_letter_code
_entity_poly.pdbx_strand_id
1 'polypeptide(L)' 'GATTNLTANNQTLSGQLKNQIMEFAKEGLNGKLIARVCHFSPSSVRRTIKERIKPHYRMAKLPQNLCFDEFRSVKSIMS' A
#
# COMPACT_ATOMS: atom_id res chain seq x y z
N GLY A 1 0.82 -26.50 -12.94
CA GLY A 1 2.29 -26.51 -12.81
C GLY A 1 2.66 -26.98 -11.42
N ALA A 2 3.67 -27.83 -11.28
CA ALA A 2 4.04 -28.45 -10.01
C ALA A 2 4.55 -27.41 -8.99
N THR A 3 3.94 -27.35 -7.81
CA THR A 3 4.34 -26.50 -6.68
C THR A 3 5.08 -27.35 -5.65
N THR A 4 6.40 -27.42 -5.74
CA THR A 4 7.22 -28.06 -4.70
C THR A 4 7.49 -27.07 -3.56
N ASN A 5 7.61 -27.57 -2.32
CA ASN A 5 7.91 -26.80 -1.09
C ASN A 5 9.27 -26.05 -1.10
N LEU A 6 10.05 -26.22 -2.17
CA LEU A 6 11.36 -25.60 -2.37
C LEU A 6 11.32 -24.43 -3.37
N THR A 7 10.20 -24.19 -4.07
CA THR A 7 10.14 -23.18 -5.16
C THR A 7 9.58 -21.83 -4.70
N ALA A 8 9.98 -21.38 -3.51
CA ALA A 8 9.79 -19.98 -3.09
C ALA A 8 11.07 -19.15 -3.26
N ASN A 9 12.00 -19.61 -4.12
CA ASN A 9 13.36 -19.07 -4.27
C ASN A 9 13.45 -17.56 -4.57
N ASN A 10 12.36 -16.95 -5.06
CA ASN A 10 12.27 -15.50 -5.31
C ASN A 10 11.24 -14.77 -4.42
N GLN A 11 10.53 -15.48 -3.53
CA GLN A 11 9.47 -14.89 -2.71
C GLN A 11 9.96 -14.22 -1.43
N THR A 12 11.05 -14.69 -0.81
CA THR A 12 11.59 -14.08 0.42
C THR A 12 12.11 -12.67 0.16
N LEU A 13 12.97 -12.50 -0.83
CA LEU A 13 13.46 -11.18 -1.27
C LEU A 13 12.30 -10.31 -1.78
N SER A 14 11.40 -10.86 -2.59
CA SER A 14 10.20 -10.13 -3.04
C SER A 14 9.30 -9.71 -1.88
N GLY A 15 9.18 -10.54 -0.84
CA GLY A 15 8.39 -10.27 0.36
C GLY A 15 8.96 -9.14 1.20
N GLN A 16 10.27 -9.17 1.45
CA GLN A 16 10.99 -8.12 2.18
C GLN A 16 10.90 -6.77 1.45
N LEU A 17 11.11 -6.76 0.13
CA LEU A 17 10.97 -5.54 -0.69
C LEU A 17 9.54 -4.99 -0.67
N LYS A 18 8.53 -5.87 -0.75
CA LYS A 18 7.13 -5.46 -0.60
C LYS A 18 6.84 -4.87 0.79
N ASN A 19 7.48 -5.36 1.84
CA ASN A 19 7.32 -4.82 3.19
C ASN A 19 7.97 -3.42 3.29
N GLN A 20 9.16 -3.22 2.73
CA GLN A 20 9.82 -1.90 2.67
C GLN A 20 8.98 -0.87 1.89
N ILE A 21 8.38 -1.28 0.76
CA ILE A 21 7.43 -0.42 0.03
C ILE A 21 6.29 0.04 0.93
N MET A 22 5.77 -0.86 1.79
CA MET A 22 4.69 -0.53 2.72
C MET A 22 5.14 0.34 3.89
N GLU A 23 6.37 0.20 4.36
CA GLU A 23 6.97 1.07 5.39
C GLU A 23 7.07 2.51 4.87
N PHE A 24 7.68 2.71 3.71
CA PHE A 24 7.76 4.04 3.09
C PHE A 24 6.39 4.63 2.74
N ALA A 25 5.43 3.80 2.34
CA ALA A 25 4.06 4.25 2.09
C ALA A 25 3.37 4.73 3.37
N LYS A 26 3.61 4.09 4.51
CA LYS A 26 3.09 4.51 5.83
C LYS A 26 3.72 5.81 6.31
N GLU A 27 5.00 6.03 5.98
CA GLU A 27 5.71 7.30 6.25
C GLU A 27 5.25 8.45 5.33
N GLY A 28 4.40 8.18 4.34
CA GLY A 28 3.85 9.20 3.44
C GLY A 28 4.75 9.56 2.26
N LEU A 29 5.74 8.72 1.92
CA LEU A 29 6.60 8.97 0.76
C LEU A 29 5.82 8.87 -0.56
N ASN A 30 6.21 9.71 -1.52
CA ASN A 30 5.65 9.67 -2.87
C ASN A 30 6.00 8.34 -3.56
N GLY A 31 5.03 7.69 -4.20
CA GLY A 31 5.25 6.44 -4.94
C GLY A 31 6.35 6.50 -6.01
N LYS A 32 6.62 7.67 -6.61
CA LYS A 32 7.77 7.87 -7.53
C LYS A 32 9.13 7.86 -6.82
N LEU A 33 9.18 8.29 -5.55
CA LEU A 33 10.39 8.23 -4.73
C LEU A 33 10.61 6.80 -4.25
N ILE A 34 9.55 6.14 -3.76
CA ILE A 34 9.60 4.72 -3.36
C ILE A 34 10.09 3.85 -4.51
N ALA A 35 9.58 4.06 -5.73
CA ALA A 35 10.04 3.36 -6.92
C ALA A 35 11.55 3.49 -7.16
N ARG A 36 12.09 4.71 -6.97
CA ARG A 36 13.53 4.98 -7.13
C ARG A 36 14.37 4.33 -6.03
N VAL A 37 13.94 4.42 -4.77
CA VAL A 37 14.67 3.88 -3.61
C VAL A 37 14.64 2.35 -3.59
N CYS A 38 13.48 1.74 -3.85
CA CYS A 38 13.32 0.29 -3.84
C CYS A 38 13.74 -0.37 -5.16
N HIS A 39 14.18 0.40 -6.17
CA HIS A 39 14.49 -0.08 -7.52
C HIS A 39 13.33 -0.85 -8.21
N PHE A 40 12.10 -0.39 -8.00
CA PHE A 40 10.89 -0.96 -8.60
C PHE A 40 10.27 0.00 -9.61
N SER A 41 9.51 -0.53 -10.56
CA SER A 41 8.69 0.34 -11.41
C SER A 41 7.57 0.98 -10.57
N PRO A 42 7.17 2.24 -10.85
CA PRO A 42 6.05 2.89 -10.17
C PRO A 42 4.76 2.07 -10.24
N SER A 43 4.52 1.38 -11.35
CA SER A 43 3.38 0.47 -11.53
C SER A 43 3.41 -0.70 -10.56
N SER A 44 4.59 -1.26 -10.30
CA SER A 44 4.77 -2.39 -9.38
C SER A 44 4.61 -1.96 -7.92
N VAL A 45 5.07 -0.74 -7.56
CA VAL A 45 4.80 -0.12 -6.26
C VAL A 45 3.30 0.07 -6.03
N ARG A 46 2.60 0.67 -7.00
CA ARG A 46 1.14 0.88 -6.92
C ARG A 46 0.39 -0.44 -6.73
N ARG A 47 0.76 -1.47 -7.50
CA ARG A 47 0.15 -2.79 -7.40
C ARG A 47 0.39 -3.42 -6.02
N THR A 48 1.62 -3.35 -5.51
CA THR A 48 1.98 -3.86 -4.17
C THR A 48 1.13 -3.19 -3.08
N ILE A 49 1.00 -1.86 -3.13
CA ILE A 49 0.18 -1.12 -2.16
C ILE A 49 -1.29 -1.57 -2.26
N LYS A 50 -1.84 -1.69 -3.47
CA LYS A 50 -3.22 -2.15 -3.69
C LYS A 50 -3.46 -3.59 -3.24
N GLU A 51 -2.49 -4.48 -3.43
CA GLU A 51 -2.56 -5.88 -2.98
C GLU A 51 -2.54 -6.00 -1.46
N ARG A 52 -1.78 -5.13 -0.77
CA ARG A 52 -1.58 -5.20 0.69
C ARG A 52 -2.64 -4.43 1.47
N ILE A 53 -3.16 -3.33 0.93
CA ILE A 53 -4.24 -2.57 1.57
C ILE A 53 -5.56 -3.28 1.30
N LYS A 54 -6.11 -3.90 2.35
CA LYS A 54 -7.49 -4.38 2.31
C LYS A 54 -8.42 -3.17 2.35
N PRO A 55 -9.38 -3.04 1.41
CA PRO A 55 -10.42 -2.02 1.54
C PRO A 55 -11.15 -2.24 2.87
N HIS A 56 -11.48 -1.15 3.57
CA HIS A 56 -12.32 -1.26 4.76
C HIS A 56 -13.66 -1.88 4.34
N TYR A 57 -14.08 -2.90 5.09
CA TYR A 57 -15.36 -3.56 4.85
C TYR A 57 -16.50 -2.60 5.20
N ARG A 58 -17.64 -2.78 4.52
CA ARG A 58 -18.86 -2.07 4.89
C ARG A 58 -19.26 -2.51 6.30
N MET A 59 -19.37 -1.57 7.22
CA MET A 59 -19.94 -1.84 8.53
C MET A 59 -21.44 -2.11 8.37
N ALA A 60 -21.95 -3.19 8.96
CA ALA A 60 -23.37 -3.54 8.89
C ALA A 60 -24.25 -2.52 9.64
N LYS A 61 -23.69 -1.83 10.64
CA LYS A 61 -24.36 -0.80 11.43
C LYS A 61 -23.46 0.42 11.52
N LEU A 62 -24.03 1.60 11.32
CA LEU A 62 -23.33 2.87 11.49
C LEU A 62 -23.02 3.09 12.98
N PRO A 63 -21.79 3.50 13.36
CA PRO A 63 -21.47 3.86 14.74
C PRO A 63 -22.36 5.01 15.22
N GLN A 64 -22.75 5.00 16.50
CA GLN A 64 -23.60 6.04 17.07
C GLN A 64 -22.90 7.42 17.11
N ASN A 65 -21.59 7.43 17.32
CA ASN A 65 -20.77 8.64 17.35
C ASN A 65 -19.74 8.57 16.22
N LEU A 66 -19.84 9.48 15.25
CA LEU A 66 -18.81 9.70 14.22
C LEU A 66 -18.15 11.05 14.48
N CYS A 67 -16.84 11.04 14.73
CA CYS A 67 -16.06 12.26 14.80
C CYS A 67 -15.53 12.57 13.40
N PHE A 68 -16.01 13.66 12.80
CA PHE A 68 -15.45 14.18 11.56
C PHE A 68 -14.32 15.14 11.89
N ASP A 69 -13.08 14.71 11.63
CA ASP A 69 -11.91 15.59 11.65
C ASP A 69 -11.65 16.06 10.22
N GLU A 70 -11.60 17.38 10.00
CA GLU A 70 -11.46 17.94 8.66
C GLU A 70 -10.08 17.62 8.10
N PHE A 71 -10.00 16.65 7.19
CA PHE A 71 -8.76 16.32 6.52
C PHE A 71 -8.38 17.40 5.50
N ARG A 72 -7.60 18.40 5.93
CA ARG A 72 -7.04 19.46 5.07
C ARG A 72 -5.83 18.96 4.30
N SER A 73 -6.05 18.09 3.32
CA SER A 73 -5.01 17.76 2.33
C SER A 73 -4.64 19.01 1.54
N VAL A 74 -3.34 19.27 1.37
CA VAL A 74 -2.83 20.37 0.52
C VAL A 74 -3.11 20.08 -0.95
N LYS A 75 -4.35 20.35 -1.35
CA LYS A 75 -4.84 20.61 -2.71
C LYS A 75 -6.29 21.05 -2.54
N SER A 76 -6.46 22.35 -2.31
CA SER A 76 -7.72 23.02 -2.59
C SER A 76 -8.09 22.73 -4.05
N ILE A 77 -9.06 21.85 -4.26
CA ILE A 77 -9.76 21.69 -5.53
C ILE A 77 -11.24 21.85 -5.17
N MET A 78 -11.60 23.06 -4.79
CA MET A 78 -12.97 23.52 -4.84
C MET A 78 -12.91 24.99 -5.28
N SER A 79 -12.94 25.17 -6.60
CA SER A 79 -13.43 26.38 -7.25
C SER A 79 -14.72 26.00 -7.96
#